data_AF-A0A518GTX6-F1
#
_entry.id   AF-A0A518GTX6-F1
#
_cell.length_a   1.000
_cell.length_b   1.000
_cell.length_c   1.000
_cell.angle_alpha   90.00
_cell.angle_beta   90.00
_cell.angle_gamma   90.00
#
_symmetry.space_group_name_H-M   'P 1'
#
loop_
_entity.id
_entity.type
_entity.pdbx_description
1 polymer ?
#
loop_
_entity_poly.entity_id
_entity_poly.type
_entity_poly.pdbx_seq_one_letter_code
_entity_poly.pdbx_strand_id
1 'polypeptide(L)'
;MFAGPLVSREALTAPRQLKHFLIRSGYVGGLFVLLYTAVQATFGLQQVSRLGELARFGALMFQMISLVQMTLIIFFAVLFAAGRVAQEKDRRTLLLLLMTDLKSIELVGGKLGASLLLVSVLLLTSLPVLASLLLLGGVSPWQIFGSLLLTAAVGLAAGAWGNLVAFWREKTFQTLAISVLGIVLFFGAVELLGVLLSIIGQNGLARTVILLNPYRGLSALFQPLTMQANGQNAIAAVLTSAALMTTLGALLLATTTARLRIWNPSRTMGEAARSEDDRLAAPARKHREIWENPVVWREICTRAYGRKIVLIKLAYILLAGLMIASAVFSIDPSRKLLGMLPPVGFAFVGMSLVSMLLINAQAVTAFTSERDGGTLELLLVTNVTAKEFIYGKLLGVLYNTMELLIIPVGFLIWLMLQQQITFENFVYLVIGLFVLCTFAAMLGLHSGLSYFSSRTAISNSLGTIFFLFIGIFICLMLIVQAQSSFSLQLPTFLVFILGGSLGLWVSLTHHNPSPALTLAAGILPFLTFYAITSFLLGQTLGVCISLTAAYGFTTLAMLIPAINSFDMALGRSTTERA
;
A
#
# COMPACT_ATOMS: atom_id res chain seq x y z
N MET A 1 24.34 -24.45 8.48
CA MET A 1 23.56 -23.25 8.87
C MET A 1 22.75 -22.80 7.67
N PHE A 2 21.44 -23.11 7.61
CA PHE A 2 20.65 -23.14 6.36
C PHE A 2 20.14 -21.78 5.83
N ALA A 3 20.44 -20.67 6.49
CA ALA A 3 20.22 -19.33 5.96
C ALA A 3 21.27 -18.42 6.60
N GLY A 4 21.96 -17.61 5.80
CA GLY A 4 23.12 -16.82 6.21
C GLY A 4 22.96 -16.01 7.52
N PRO A 5 24.04 -15.43 8.05
CA PRO A 5 24.08 -14.85 9.40
C PRO A 5 22.97 -13.82 9.67
N LEU A 6 22.55 -13.09 8.63
CA LEU A 6 21.46 -12.10 8.67
C LEU A 6 20.10 -12.73 9.04
N VAL A 7 19.74 -13.85 8.41
CA VAL A 7 18.44 -14.52 8.64
C VAL A 7 18.44 -15.20 10.00
N SER A 8 19.56 -15.86 10.34
CA SER A 8 19.71 -16.54 11.63
C SER A 8 19.54 -15.56 12.80
N ARG A 9 20.14 -14.36 12.72
CA ARG A 9 19.97 -13.30 13.72
C ARG A 9 18.50 -12.88 13.86
N GLU A 10 17.81 -12.64 12.75
CA GLU A 10 16.41 -12.18 12.76
C GLU A 10 15.46 -13.26 13.26
N ALA A 11 15.67 -14.52 12.89
CA ALA A 11 14.88 -15.64 13.38
C ALA A 11 15.01 -15.85 14.90
N LEU A 12 16.19 -15.59 15.47
CA LEU A 12 16.42 -15.71 16.91
C LEU A 12 15.91 -14.49 17.71
N THR A 13 15.88 -13.30 17.10
CA THR A 13 15.55 -12.05 17.79
C THR A 13 14.09 -11.64 17.65
N ALA A 14 13.47 -11.87 16.49
CA ALA A 14 12.09 -11.44 16.21
C ALA A 14 11.05 -12.07 17.16
N PRO A 15 11.10 -13.39 17.50
CA PRO A 15 10.13 -14.00 18.41
C PRO A 15 10.20 -13.48 19.85
N ARG A 16 11.28 -12.79 20.24
CA ARG A 16 11.46 -12.27 21.60
C ARG A 16 10.69 -10.97 21.86
N GLN A 17 10.16 -10.33 20.82
CA GLN A 17 9.48 -9.05 20.92
C GLN A 17 7.97 -9.25 21.05
N LEU A 18 7.33 -8.59 22.03
CA LEU A 18 5.86 -8.59 22.22
C LEU A 18 5.12 -8.22 20.93
N LYS A 19 5.68 -7.26 20.17
CA LYS A 19 5.15 -6.82 18.88
C LYS A 19 4.91 -7.98 17.91
N HIS A 20 5.78 -8.99 17.90
CA HIS A 20 5.64 -10.14 17.02
C HIS A 20 4.42 -11.00 17.37
N PHE A 21 4.14 -11.16 18.66
CA PHE A 21 2.92 -11.83 19.14
C PHE A 21 1.67 -11.03 18.82
N LEU A 22 1.69 -9.71 19.07
CA LEU A 22 0.56 -8.83 18.77
C LEU A 22 0.20 -8.81 17.29
N ILE A 23 1.19 -8.79 16.39
CA ILE A 23 0.94 -8.83 14.94
C ILE A 23 0.29 -10.17 14.54
N ARG A 24 0.75 -11.30 15.09
CA ARG A 24 0.17 -12.62 14.81
C ARG A 24 -1.26 -12.74 15.32
N SER A 25 -1.49 -12.39 16.58
CA SER A 25 -2.82 -12.45 17.20
C SER A 25 -3.77 -11.46 16.55
N GLY A 26 -3.30 -10.26 16.20
CA GLY A 26 -4.09 -9.26 15.48
C GLY A 26 -4.48 -9.71 14.08
N TYR A 27 -3.58 -10.36 13.35
CA TYR A 27 -3.88 -10.91 12.02
C TYR A 27 -4.94 -12.01 12.08
N VAL A 28 -4.77 -13.00 12.96
CA VAL A 28 -5.75 -14.07 13.16
C VAL A 28 -7.07 -13.51 13.69
N GLY A 29 -7.02 -12.57 14.63
CA GLY A 29 -8.19 -11.87 15.15
C GLY A 29 -8.95 -11.11 14.06
N GLY A 30 -8.24 -10.43 13.15
CA GLY A 30 -8.84 -9.77 11.99
C GLY A 30 -9.53 -10.74 11.03
N LEU A 31 -8.91 -11.88 10.73
CA LEU A 31 -9.55 -12.93 9.91
C LEU A 31 -10.77 -13.54 10.62
N PHE A 32 -10.71 -13.71 11.94
CA PHE A 32 -11.84 -14.19 12.74
C PHE A 32 -12.98 -13.18 12.77
N VAL A 33 -12.70 -11.89 12.95
CA VAL A 33 -13.70 -10.82 12.87
C VAL A 33 -14.34 -10.81 11.47
N LEU A 34 -13.55 -10.96 10.40
CA LEU A 34 -14.09 -11.08 9.04
C LEU A 34 -15.03 -12.29 8.93
N LEU A 35 -14.61 -13.46 9.40
CA LEU A 35 -15.43 -14.68 9.38
C LEU A 35 -16.73 -14.50 10.18
N TYR A 36 -16.62 -14.01 11.42
CA TYR A 36 -17.75 -13.77 12.30
C TYR A 36 -18.74 -12.77 11.69
N THR A 37 -18.20 -11.68 11.13
CA THR A 37 -19.04 -10.63 10.53
C THR A 37 -19.74 -11.10 9.28
N ALA A 38 -19.09 -11.93 8.47
CA ALA A 38 -19.71 -12.53 7.30
C ALA A 38 -20.77 -13.58 7.66
N VAL A 39 -20.55 -14.40 8.70
CA VAL A 39 -21.56 -15.36 9.20
C VAL A 39 -22.84 -14.61 9.57
N GLN A 40 -22.69 -13.55 10.37
CA GLN A 40 -23.83 -12.74 10.81
C GLN A 40 -24.47 -11.96 9.66
N ALA A 41 -23.68 -11.46 8.71
CA ALA A 41 -24.21 -10.80 7.51
C ALA A 41 -25.02 -11.76 6.61
N THR A 42 -24.66 -13.05 6.58
CA THR A 42 -25.31 -14.03 5.69
C THR A 42 -26.51 -14.70 6.35
N PHE A 43 -26.39 -15.12 7.61
CA PHE A 43 -27.40 -15.93 8.31
C PHE A 43 -28.16 -15.16 9.40
N GLY A 44 -27.63 -14.03 9.88
CA GLY A 44 -28.18 -13.30 11.02
C GLY A 44 -28.34 -14.21 12.25
N LEU A 45 -29.50 -14.11 12.90
CA LEU A 45 -29.91 -14.95 14.03
C LEU A 45 -30.68 -16.23 13.60
N GLN A 46 -30.85 -16.47 12.30
CA GLN A 46 -31.65 -17.61 11.82
C GLN A 46 -30.87 -18.92 11.94
N GLN A 47 -31.56 -20.00 12.34
CA GLN A 47 -30.97 -21.34 12.37
C GLN A 47 -30.75 -21.84 10.94
N VAL A 48 -29.49 -22.05 10.57
CA VAL A 48 -29.12 -22.57 9.26
C VAL A 48 -29.61 -24.01 9.14
N SER A 49 -30.65 -24.22 8.33
CA SER A 49 -31.36 -25.50 8.26
C SER A 49 -30.95 -26.36 7.06
N ARG A 50 -30.16 -25.83 6.11
CA ARG A 50 -29.76 -26.53 4.87
C ARG A 50 -28.24 -26.63 4.75
N LEU A 51 -27.71 -27.87 4.65
CA LEU A 51 -26.27 -28.12 4.46
C LEU A 51 -25.69 -27.46 3.20
N GLY A 52 -26.48 -27.32 2.13
CA GLY A 52 -26.03 -26.66 0.90
C GLY A 52 -25.74 -25.16 1.05
N GLU A 53 -26.45 -24.48 1.96
CA GLU A 53 -26.24 -23.05 2.24
C GLU A 53 -24.94 -22.84 3.03
N LEU A 54 -24.65 -23.73 4.00
CA LEU A 54 -23.34 -23.74 4.68
C LEU A 54 -22.19 -23.95 3.71
N ALA A 55 -22.30 -24.91 2.78
CA ALA A 55 -21.23 -25.19 1.82
C ALA A 55 -20.97 -23.99 0.88
N ARG A 56 -22.03 -23.33 0.39
CA ARG A 56 -21.90 -22.13 -0.44
C ARG A 56 -21.27 -20.97 0.35
N PHE A 57 -21.64 -20.82 1.61
CA PHE A 57 -21.04 -19.83 2.50
C PHE A 57 -19.54 -20.11 2.75
N GLY A 58 -19.17 -21.36 3.03
CA GLY A 58 -17.77 -21.78 3.19
C GLY A 58 -16.91 -21.43 1.96
N ALA A 59 -17.44 -21.67 0.75
CA ALA A 59 -16.78 -21.30 -0.50
C ALA A 59 -16.63 -19.77 -0.68
N LEU A 60 -17.66 -18.98 -0.33
CA LEU A 60 -17.58 -17.52 -0.35
C LEU A 60 -16.57 -16.97 0.65
N MET A 61 -16.50 -17.55 1.86
CA MET A 61 -15.52 -17.16 2.88
C MET A 61 -14.10 -17.48 2.48
N PHE A 62 -13.90 -18.66 1.89
CA PHE A 62 -12.61 -19.01 1.32
C PHE A 62 -12.19 -18.01 0.24
N GLN A 63 -13.10 -17.65 -0.67
CA GLN A 63 -12.84 -16.63 -1.69
C GLN A 63 -12.43 -15.28 -1.09
N MET A 64 -13.19 -14.77 -0.11
CA MET A 64 -12.87 -13.50 0.54
C MET A 64 -11.53 -13.52 1.25
N ILE A 65 -11.32 -14.52 2.11
CA ILE A 65 -10.12 -14.62 2.95
C ILE A 65 -8.89 -14.79 2.06
N SER A 66 -8.93 -15.66 1.03
CA SER A 66 -7.79 -15.84 0.13
C SER A 66 -7.46 -14.58 -0.68
N LEU A 67 -8.46 -13.82 -1.15
CA LEU A 67 -8.25 -12.57 -1.88
C LEU A 67 -7.62 -11.48 -1.00
N VAL A 68 -8.15 -11.30 0.22
CA VAL A 68 -7.62 -10.35 1.20
C VAL A 68 -6.20 -10.76 1.60
N GLN A 69 -5.99 -12.03 1.95
CA GLN A 69 -4.69 -12.57 2.32
C GLN A 69 -3.64 -12.36 1.23
N MET A 70 -3.95 -12.69 -0.03
CA MET A 70 -2.99 -12.49 -1.13
C MET A 70 -2.61 -11.01 -1.31
N THR A 71 -3.60 -10.12 -1.23
CA THR A 71 -3.38 -8.67 -1.32
C THR A 71 -2.50 -8.16 -0.18
N LEU A 72 -2.76 -8.60 1.06
CA LEU A 72 -1.95 -8.28 2.24
C LEU A 72 -0.50 -8.76 2.07
N ILE A 73 -0.30 -10.00 1.60
CA ILE A 73 1.02 -10.59 1.43
C ILE A 73 1.84 -9.88 0.35
N ILE A 74 1.24 -9.54 -0.80
CA ILE A 74 1.91 -8.74 -1.84
C ILE A 74 2.41 -7.42 -1.26
N PHE A 75 1.52 -6.68 -0.59
CA PHE A 75 1.85 -5.37 -0.03
C PHE A 75 2.97 -5.45 1.02
N PHE A 76 2.84 -6.33 2.02
CA PHE A 76 3.82 -6.43 3.11
C PHE A 76 5.16 -7.01 2.65
N ALA A 77 5.16 -7.99 1.75
CA ALA A 77 6.41 -8.54 1.21
C ALA A 77 7.26 -7.46 0.54
N VAL A 78 6.62 -6.62 -0.25
CA VAL A 78 7.30 -5.56 -1.02
C VAL A 78 7.74 -4.44 -0.12
N LEU A 79 6.85 -3.99 0.77
CA LEU A 79 7.13 -2.91 1.70
C LEU A 79 8.29 -3.26 2.65
N PHE A 80 8.30 -4.47 3.19
CA PHE A 80 9.36 -4.91 4.11
C PHE A 80 10.67 -5.21 3.39
N ALA A 81 10.64 -5.81 2.20
CA ALA A 81 11.85 -6.04 1.40
C ALA A 81 12.49 -4.72 0.98
N ALA A 82 11.69 -3.82 0.39
CA ALA A 82 12.15 -2.54 -0.08
C ALA A 82 12.62 -1.63 1.08
N GLY A 83 11.83 -1.55 2.16
CA GLY A 83 12.12 -0.69 3.30
C GLY A 83 13.35 -1.10 4.11
N ARG A 84 13.62 -2.41 4.27
CA ARG A 84 14.81 -2.89 5.02
C ARG A 84 16.10 -2.49 4.33
N VAL A 85 16.19 -2.60 3.01
CA VAL A 85 17.39 -2.22 2.25
C VAL A 85 17.51 -0.71 2.10
N ALA A 86 16.40 -0.01 1.85
CA ALA A 86 16.39 1.44 1.74
C ALA A 86 16.86 2.13 3.03
N GLN A 87 16.47 1.61 4.20
CA GLN A 87 16.92 2.13 5.49
C GLN A 87 18.45 2.00 5.68
N GLU A 88 19.06 0.92 5.20
CA GLU A 88 20.53 0.77 5.28
C GLU A 88 21.28 1.70 4.34
N LYS A 89 20.65 2.08 3.23
CA LYS A 89 21.17 3.11 2.34
C LYS A 89 21.09 4.49 2.98
N ASP A 90 19.93 4.84 3.55
CA ASP A 90 19.74 6.12 4.25
C ASP A 90 20.73 6.28 5.41
N ARG A 91 20.98 5.21 6.17
CA ARG A 91 21.96 5.19 7.27
C ARG A 91 23.42 5.03 6.84
N ARG A 92 23.69 4.93 5.54
CA ARG A 92 25.03 4.67 4.96
C ARG A 92 25.72 3.37 5.45
N THR A 93 24.97 2.42 6.02
CA THR A 93 25.51 1.15 6.52
C THR A 93 25.62 0.08 5.43
N LEU A 94 24.94 0.24 4.30
CA LEU A 94 25.03 -0.71 3.18
C LEU A 94 26.47 -0.84 2.65
N LEU A 95 27.21 0.28 2.57
CA LEU A 95 28.59 0.27 2.09
C LEU A 95 29.50 -0.52 3.04
N LEU A 96 29.28 -0.40 4.36
CA LEU A 96 30.01 -1.18 5.35
C LEU A 96 29.77 -2.69 5.16
N LEU A 97 28.52 -3.11 4.91
CA LEU A 97 28.21 -4.51 4.63
C LEU A 97 28.89 -5.02 3.34
N LEU A 98 29.03 -4.18 2.32
CA LEU A 98 29.71 -4.54 1.07
C LEU A 98 31.23 -4.66 1.21
N MET A 99 31.82 -4.11 2.28
CA MET A 99 33.26 -4.25 2.59
C MET A 99 33.58 -5.50 3.43
N THR A 100 32.56 -6.21 3.93
CA THR A 100 32.73 -7.47 4.67
C THR A 100 32.86 -8.68 3.74
N ASP A 101 33.30 -9.83 4.27
CA ASP A 101 33.49 -11.10 3.53
C ASP A 101 32.18 -11.80 3.08
N LEU A 102 31.05 -11.08 3.04
CA LEU A 102 29.76 -11.62 2.62
C LEU A 102 29.67 -11.74 1.10
N LYS A 103 29.25 -12.93 0.63
CA LYS A 103 28.95 -13.12 -0.81
C LYS A 103 27.71 -12.32 -1.21
N SER A 104 27.64 -11.85 -2.46
CA SER A 104 26.47 -11.11 -2.99
C SER A 104 25.17 -11.90 -2.82
N ILE A 105 25.19 -13.22 -3.01
CA ILE A 105 24.03 -14.11 -2.82
C ILE A 105 23.60 -14.19 -1.35
N GLU A 106 24.56 -14.23 -0.41
CA GLU A 106 24.30 -14.29 1.02
C GLU A 106 23.71 -12.97 1.53
N LEU A 107 24.20 -11.84 1.00
CA LEU A 107 23.66 -10.53 1.29
C LEU A 107 22.22 -10.39 0.77
N VAL A 108 22.02 -10.57 -0.54
CA VAL A 108 20.72 -10.31 -1.18
C VAL A 108 19.67 -11.32 -0.70
N GLY A 109 20.02 -12.62 -0.69
CA GLY A 109 19.14 -13.68 -0.19
C GLY A 109 18.90 -13.58 1.31
N GLY A 110 19.91 -13.19 2.09
CA GLY A 110 19.77 -12.98 3.53
C GLY A 110 18.84 -11.80 3.86
N LYS A 111 18.91 -10.70 3.11
CA LYS A 111 17.98 -9.57 3.24
C LYS A 111 16.57 -9.94 2.85
N LEU A 112 16.40 -10.64 1.74
CA LEU A 112 15.09 -11.11 1.28
C LEU A 112 14.46 -12.04 2.32
N GLY A 113 15.20 -13.07 2.78
CA GLY A 113 14.71 -14.01 3.80
C GLY A 113 14.33 -13.33 5.11
N ALA A 114 15.15 -12.39 5.59
CA ALA A 114 14.84 -11.61 6.79
C ALA A 114 13.60 -10.71 6.62
N SER A 115 13.37 -10.17 5.42
CA SER A 115 12.18 -9.36 5.12
C SER A 115 10.90 -10.19 5.02
N LEU A 116 11.01 -11.42 4.49
CA LEU A 116 9.88 -12.32 4.29
C LEU A 116 9.54 -13.15 5.53
N LEU A 117 10.38 -13.17 6.58
CA LEU A 117 10.13 -13.97 7.78
C LEU A 117 8.76 -13.67 8.41
N LEU A 118 8.43 -12.38 8.61
CA LEU A 118 7.13 -11.99 9.15
C LEU A 118 5.98 -12.37 8.20
N VAL A 119 6.19 -12.23 6.89
CA VAL A 119 5.21 -12.56 5.85
C VAL A 119 4.90 -14.06 5.83
N SER A 120 5.93 -14.91 5.90
CA SER A 120 5.79 -16.36 6.00
C SER A 120 5.08 -16.78 7.29
N VAL A 121 5.38 -16.10 8.40
CA VAL A 121 4.67 -16.31 9.67
C VAL A 121 3.19 -15.99 9.53
N LEU A 122 2.83 -14.84 8.94
CA LEU A 122 1.43 -14.45 8.72
C LEU A 122 0.70 -15.49 7.86
N LEU A 123 1.32 -15.95 6.78
CA LEU A 123 0.78 -16.97 5.89
C LEU A 123 0.54 -18.32 6.60
N LEU A 124 1.49 -18.76 7.43
CA LEU A 124 1.34 -19.98 8.23
C LEU A 124 0.26 -19.83 9.31
N THR A 125 0.13 -18.65 9.93
CA THR A 125 -0.91 -18.40 10.93
C THR A 125 -2.32 -18.34 10.35
N SER A 126 -2.49 -18.08 9.04
CA SER A 126 -3.80 -18.18 8.37
C SER A 126 -4.26 -19.62 8.11
N LEU A 127 -3.36 -20.62 8.13
CA LEU A 127 -3.68 -22.02 7.87
C LEU A 127 -4.80 -22.56 8.78
N PRO A 128 -4.77 -22.41 10.13
CA PRO A 128 -5.84 -22.89 10.99
C PRO A 128 -7.19 -22.22 10.69
N VAL A 129 -7.19 -20.94 10.32
CA VAL A 129 -8.42 -20.21 9.96
C VAL A 129 -8.99 -20.70 8.64
N LEU A 130 -8.16 -20.99 7.64
CA LEU A 130 -8.62 -21.59 6.38
C LEU A 130 -9.07 -23.04 6.58
N ALA A 131 -8.39 -23.80 7.43
CA ALA A 131 -8.73 -25.18 7.74
C ALA A 131 -10.08 -25.29 8.46
N SER A 132 -10.47 -24.31 9.29
CA SER A 132 -11.79 -24.33 9.92
C SER A 132 -12.94 -24.20 8.90
N LEU A 133 -12.70 -23.63 7.71
CA LEU A 133 -13.68 -23.58 6.63
C LEU A 133 -14.01 -24.97 6.07
N LEU A 134 -13.12 -25.97 6.23
CA LEU A 134 -13.42 -27.35 5.85
C LEU A 134 -14.63 -27.90 6.62
N LEU A 135 -14.86 -27.42 7.84
CA LEU A 135 -16.00 -27.82 8.68
C LEU A 135 -17.33 -27.29 8.13
N LEU A 136 -17.31 -26.17 7.39
CA LEU A 136 -18.50 -25.57 6.77
C LEU A 136 -18.87 -26.27 5.44
N GLY A 137 -17.94 -27.04 4.86
CA GLY A 137 -18.09 -27.66 3.54
C GLY A 137 -17.86 -26.67 2.39
N GLY A 138 -17.91 -27.18 1.14
CA GLY A 138 -17.76 -26.38 -0.08
C GLY A 138 -16.33 -25.99 -0.46
N VAL A 139 -15.34 -26.33 0.38
CA VAL A 139 -13.91 -26.11 0.13
C VAL A 139 -13.16 -27.43 0.29
N SER A 140 -12.30 -27.75 -0.67
CA SER A 140 -11.43 -28.92 -0.62
C SER A 140 -10.08 -28.57 0.05
N PRO A 141 -9.42 -29.53 0.73
CA PRO A 141 -8.10 -29.31 1.29
C PRO A 141 -7.09 -28.83 0.25
N TRP A 142 -7.21 -29.32 -0.98
CA TRP A 142 -6.32 -28.95 -2.06
C TRP A 142 -6.49 -27.51 -2.56
N GLN A 143 -7.71 -26.95 -2.50
CA GLN A 143 -7.91 -25.51 -2.72
C GLN A 143 -7.17 -24.68 -1.67
N ILE A 144 -7.22 -25.09 -0.39
CA ILE A 144 -6.51 -24.39 0.68
C ILE A 144 -5.00 -24.45 0.44
N PHE A 145 -4.43 -25.65 0.23
CA PHE A 145 -2.99 -25.79 -0.06
C PHE A 145 -2.58 -25.02 -1.33
N GLY A 146 -3.36 -25.10 -2.39
CA GLY A 146 -3.11 -24.36 -3.64
C GLY A 146 -3.10 -22.85 -3.42
N SER A 147 -4.05 -22.31 -2.63
CA SER A 147 -4.10 -20.88 -2.31
C SER A 147 -2.91 -20.42 -1.46
N LEU A 148 -2.50 -21.23 -0.47
CA LEU A 148 -1.34 -20.95 0.38
C LEU A 148 -0.03 -21.01 -0.41
N LEU A 149 0.13 -22.02 -1.27
CA LEU A 149 1.30 -22.20 -2.12
C LEU A 149 1.44 -21.03 -3.11
N LEU A 150 0.35 -20.69 -3.81
CA LEU A 150 0.33 -19.56 -4.74
C LEU A 150 0.65 -18.25 -4.01
N THR A 151 0.04 -18.01 -2.85
CA THR A 151 0.29 -16.80 -2.05
C THR A 151 1.75 -16.73 -1.59
N ALA A 152 2.36 -17.85 -1.22
CA ALA A 152 3.77 -17.91 -0.85
C ALA A 152 4.70 -17.60 -2.05
N ALA A 153 4.40 -18.17 -3.21
CA ALA A 153 5.13 -17.90 -4.45
C ALA A 153 5.07 -16.42 -4.85
N VAL A 154 3.88 -15.83 -4.74
CA VAL A 154 3.66 -14.40 -5.00
C VAL A 154 4.39 -13.52 -3.98
N GLY A 155 4.35 -13.87 -2.70
CA GLY A 155 5.10 -13.16 -1.65
C GLY A 155 6.60 -13.16 -1.92
N LEU A 156 7.16 -14.28 -2.41
CA LEU A 156 8.55 -14.37 -2.82
C LEU A 156 8.85 -13.48 -4.03
N ALA A 157 8.02 -13.54 -5.08
CA ALA A 157 8.17 -12.71 -6.28
C ALA A 157 8.11 -11.21 -5.96
N ALA A 158 7.12 -10.81 -5.17
CA ALA A 158 6.89 -9.43 -4.76
C ALA A 158 8.02 -8.92 -3.85
N GLY A 159 8.46 -9.74 -2.89
CA GLY A 159 9.63 -9.43 -2.07
C GLY A 159 10.92 -9.30 -2.89
N ALA A 160 11.15 -10.19 -3.86
CA ALA A 160 12.31 -10.13 -4.76
C ALA A 160 12.29 -8.86 -5.61
N TRP A 161 11.12 -8.44 -6.11
CA TRP A 161 10.94 -7.16 -6.80
C TRP A 161 11.28 -5.97 -5.90
N GLY A 162 10.74 -5.93 -4.67
CA GLY A 162 11.05 -4.88 -3.70
C GLY A 162 12.55 -4.79 -3.39
N ASN A 163 13.20 -5.94 -3.24
CA ASN A 163 14.64 -6.05 -2.98
C ASN A 163 15.48 -5.54 -4.17
N LEU A 164 15.12 -5.94 -5.40
CA LEU A 164 15.79 -5.48 -6.63
C LEU A 164 15.75 -3.95 -6.72
N VAL A 165 14.55 -3.38 -6.60
CA VAL A 165 14.36 -1.93 -6.69
C VAL A 165 15.15 -1.20 -5.61
N ALA A 166 15.18 -1.74 -4.38
CA ALA A 166 15.91 -1.14 -3.28
C ALA A 166 17.43 -1.16 -3.48
N PHE A 167 18.01 -2.22 -4.05
CA PHE A 167 19.43 -2.22 -4.40
C PHE A 167 19.76 -1.33 -5.60
N TRP A 168 18.81 -1.13 -6.52
CA TRP A 168 18.98 -0.27 -7.68
C TRP A 168 18.83 1.23 -7.39
N ARG A 169 17.99 1.62 -6.42
CA ARG A 169 17.69 3.03 -6.09
C ARG A 169 18.38 3.50 -4.82
N GLU A 170 18.81 4.74 -4.82
CA GLU A 170 19.52 5.36 -3.69
C GLU A 170 18.56 5.98 -2.67
N LYS A 171 17.44 6.54 -3.12
CA LYS A 171 16.50 7.28 -2.27
C LYS A 171 15.31 6.40 -1.89
N THR A 172 14.99 6.36 -0.60
CA THR A 172 13.87 5.55 -0.05
C THR A 172 12.52 5.85 -0.69
N PHE A 173 12.20 7.13 -0.96
CA PHE A 173 10.98 7.49 -1.69
C PHE A 173 10.92 6.81 -3.07
N GLN A 174 12.02 6.90 -3.85
CA GLN A 174 12.08 6.33 -5.18
C GLN A 174 11.98 4.80 -5.13
N THR A 175 12.63 4.19 -4.14
CA THR A 175 12.54 2.75 -3.89
C THR A 175 11.10 2.33 -3.66
N LEU A 176 10.40 2.92 -2.69
CA LEU A 176 9.02 2.56 -2.35
C LEU A 176 8.04 2.83 -3.50
N ALA A 177 8.15 4.00 -4.14
CA ALA A 177 7.28 4.39 -5.24
C ALA A 177 7.41 3.43 -6.43
N ILE A 178 8.64 3.13 -6.85
CA ILE A 178 8.89 2.22 -7.98
C ILE A 178 8.51 0.78 -7.61
N SER A 179 8.70 0.37 -6.36
CA SER A 179 8.28 -0.96 -5.92
C SER A 179 6.76 -1.15 -6.04
N VAL A 180 5.96 -0.19 -5.54
CA VAL A 180 4.50 -0.28 -5.62
C VAL A 180 3.99 -0.09 -7.05
N LEU A 181 4.47 0.93 -7.76
CA LEU A 181 4.09 1.16 -9.15
C LEU A 181 4.44 -0.02 -10.04
N GLY A 182 5.63 -0.61 -9.85
CA GLY A 182 6.10 -1.73 -10.64
C GLY A 182 5.18 -2.95 -10.56
N ILE A 183 4.59 -3.22 -9.39
CA ILE A 183 3.68 -4.36 -9.21
C ILE A 183 2.35 -4.10 -9.91
N VAL A 184 1.77 -2.92 -9.71
CA VAL A 184 0.48 -2.59 -10.32
C VAL A 184 0.64 -2.50 -11.84
N LEU A 185 1.75 -1.93 -12.32
CA LEU A 185 2.09 -1.88 -13.74
C LEU A 185 2.36 -3.28 -14.30
N PHE A 186 3.03 -4.16 -13.55
CA PHE A 186 3.22 -5.56 -13.95
C PHE A 186 1.87 -6.27 -14.14
N PHE A 187 0.94 -6.16 -13.19
CA PHE A 187 -0.39 -6.75 -13.34
C PHE A 187 -1.16 -6.14 -14.52
N GLY A 188 -1.13 -4.82 -14.69
CA GLY A 188 -1.76 -4.15 -15.83
C GLY A 188 -1.16 -4.57 -17.18
N ALA A 189 0.16 -4.70 -17.26
CA ALA A 189 0.85 -5.12 -18.47
C ALA A 189 0.57 -6.57 -18.83
N VAL A 190 0.52 -7.46 -17.84
CA VAL A 190 0.15 -8.88 -18.02
C VAL A 190 -1.28 -9.01 -18.56
N GLU A 191 -2.23 -8.28 -17.97
CA GLU A 191 -3.63 -8.28 -18.43
C GLU A 191 -3.75 -7.75 -19.86
N LEU A 192 -3.10 -6.62 -20.17
CA LEU A 192 -3.11 -6.06 -21.53
C LEU A 192 -2.51 -7.04 -22.54
N LEU A 193 -1.34 -7.60 -22.25
CA LEU A 193 -0.65 -8.51 -23.16
C LEU A 193 -1.45 -9.81 -23.37
N GLY A 194 -2.13 -10.29 -22.32
CA GLY A 194 -3.08 -11.40 -22.42
C GLY A 194 -4.22 -11.11 -23.39
N VAL A 195 -4.86 -9.94 -23.27
CA VAL A 195 -5.94 -9.52 -24.18
C VAL A 195 -5.44 -9.37 -25.62
N LEU A 196 -4.28 -8.73 -25.82
CA LEU A 196 -3.70 -8.54 -27.15
C LEU A 196 -3.38 -9.88 -27.84
N LEU A 197 -2.80 -10.84 -27.11
CA LEU A 197 -2.52 -12.17 -27.65
C LEU A 197 -3.80 -12.95 -28.01
N SER A 198 -4.86 -12.79 -27.23
CA SER A 198 -6.18 -13.36 -27.55
C SER A 198 -6.77 -12.76 -28.83
N ILE A 199 -6.65 -11.44 -29.03
CA ILE A 199 -7.12 -10.77 -30.25
C ILE A 199 -6.36 -11.27 -31.49
N ILE A 200 -5.05 -11.54 -31.37
CA ILE A 200 -4.19 -12.06 -32.45
C ILE A 200 -4.43 -13.58 -32.69
N GLY A 201 -5.32 -14.23 -31.93
CA GLY A 201 -5.65 -15.65 -32.08
C GLY A 201 -4.67 -16.61 -31.40
N GLN A 202 -3.69 -16.10 -30.64
CA GLN A 202 -2.69 -16.90 -29.89
C GLN A 202 -3.22 -17.33 -28.52
N ASN A 203 -4.37 -18.03 -28.52
CA ASN A 203 -5.12 -18.35 -27.30
C ASN A 203 -4.34 -19.20 -26.28
N GLY A 204 -3.40 -20.05 -26.73
CA GLY A 204 -2.55 -20.84 -25.83
C GLY A 204 -1.58 -19.99 -25.02
N LEU A 205 -0.87 -19.07 -25.69
CA LEU A 205 0.07 -18.13 -25.05
C LEU A 205 -0.66 -17.07 -24.23
N ALA A 206 -1.82 -16.59 -24.71
CA ALA A 206 -2.64 -15.67 -23.94
C ALA A 206 -3.02 -16.25 -22.57
N ARG A 207 -3.42 -17.53 -22.52
CA ARG A 207 -3.75 -18.23 -21.27
C ARG A 207 -2.56 -18.29 -20.31
N THR A 208 -1.37 -18.65 -20.78
CA THR A 208 -0.19 -18.74 -19.91
C THR A 208 0.27 -17.37 -19.41
N VAL A 209 0.20 -16.34 -20.25
CA VAL A 209 0.50 -14.97 -19.85
C VAL A 209 -0.49 -14.49 -18.80
N ILE A 210 -1.79 -14.69 -18.98
CA ILE A 210 -2.81 -14.24 -18.01
C ILE A 210 -2.60 -14.89 -16.63
N LEU A 211 -2.06 -16.11 -16.57
CA LEU A 211 -1.71 -16.78 -15.32
C LEU A 211 -0.50 -16.18 -14.58
N LEU A 212 0.26 -15.27 -15.20
CA LEU A 212 1.21 -14.40 -14.48
C LEU A 212 0.51 -13.39 -13.57
N ASN A 213 -0.79 -13.13 -13.77
CA ASN A 213 -1.58 -12.42 -12.78
C ASN A 213 -2.06 -13.43 -11.70
N PRO A 214 -1.55 -13.36 -10.47
CA PRO A 214 -1.89 -14.33 -9.44
C PRO A 214 -3.36 -14.26 -9.01
N TYR A 215 -4.04 -13.12 -9.20
CA TYR A 215 -5.49 -13.03 -8.99
C TYR A 215 -6.27 -13.91 -9.97
N ARG A 216 -5.76 -14.12 -11.18
CA ARG A 216 -6.35 -15.05 -12.16
C ARG A 216 -6.11 -16.50 -11.77
N GLY A 217 -4.89 -16.83 -11.37
CA GLY A 217 -4.55 -18.15 -10.82
C GLY A 217 -5.40 -18.51 -9.61
N LEU A 218 -5.58 -17.57 -8.68
CA LEU A 218 -6.42 -17.75 -7.50
C LEU A 218 -7.90 -17.90 -7.87
N SER A 219 -8.40 -17.12 -8.84
CA SER A 219 -9.80 -17.22 -9.30
C SER A 219 -10.14 -18.60 -9.87
N ALA A 220 -9.17 -19.34 -10.42
CA ALA A 220 -9.36 -20.70 -10.90
C ALA A 220 -9.73 -21.67 -9.76
N LEU A 221 -9.29 -21.41 -8.52
CA LEU A 221 -9.69 -22.22 -7.35
C LEU A 221 -11.14 -22.00 -6.94
N PHE A 222 -11.72 -20.84 -7.24
CA PHE A 222 -13.08 -20.50 -6.81
C PHE A 222 -14.15 -21.15 -7.71
N GLN A 223 -13.80 -21.53 -8.94
CA GLN A 223 -14.72 -22.12 -9.90
C GLN A 223 -14.15 -23.40 -10.54
N PRO A 224 -13.94 -24.49 -9.75
CA PRO A 224 -13.31 -25.71 -10.26
C PRO A 224 -14.13 -26.37 -11.38
N LEU A 225 -15.46 -26.32 -11.29
CA LEU A 225 -16.37 -26.99 -12.22
C LEU A 225 -16.40 -26.33 -13.62
N THR A 226 -16.29 -25.01 -13.70
CA THR A 226 -16.30 -24.28 -14.99
C THR A 226 -14.99 -24.48 -15.74
N MET A 227 -13.87 -24.60 -15.02
CA MET A 227 -12.56 -24.91 -15.61
C MET A 227 -12.52 -26.34 -16.15
N GLN A 228 -13.09 -27.30 -15.42
CA GLN A 228 -13.14 -28.69 -15.82
C GLN A 228 -14.02 -28.91 -17.07
N ALA A 229 -15.12 -28.16 -17.20
CA ALA A 229 -15.95 -28.11 -18.40
C ALA A 229 -15.21 -27.56 -19.64
N ASN A 230 -14.22 -26.68 -19.44
CA ASN A 230 -13.33 -26.16 -20.50
C ASN A 230 -12.11 -27.06 -20.77
N GLY A 231 -12.08 -28.28 -20.21
CA GLY A 231 -10.96 -29.22 -20.35
C GLY A 231 -9.71 -28.84 -19.56
N GLN A 232 -9.83 -27.97 -18.55
CA GLN A 232 -8.70 -27.49 -17.75
C GLN A 232 -8.83 -27.90 -16.27
N ASN A 233 -7.72 -28.38 -15.72
CA ASN A 233 -7.65 -28.68 -14.30
C ASN A 233 -7.35 -27.39 -13.52
N ALA A 234 -8.28 -26.93 -12.68
CA ALA A 234 -8.09 -25.76 -11.81
C ALA A 234 -6.79 -25.84 -10.99
N ILE A 235 -6.44 -27.05 -10.58
CA ILE A 235 -5.18 -27.40 -9.91
C ILE A 235 -3.96 -27.04 -10.77
N ALA A 236 -3.99 -27.43 -12.04
CA ALA A 236 -2.88 -27.16 -12.95
C ALA A 236 -2.70 -25.66 -13.17
N ALA A 237 -3.79 -24.88 -13.29
CA ALA A 237 -3.74 -23.43 -13.43
C ALA A 237 -3.08 -22.72 -12.23
N VAL A 238 -3.31 -23.23 -11.02
CA VAL A 238 -2.72 -22.68 -9.79
C VAL A 238 -1.26 -23.06 -9.66
N LEU A 239 -0.92 -24.32 -9.97
CA LEU A 239 0.46 -24.78 -9.97
C LEU A 239 1.30 -24.07 -11.04
N THR A 240 0.74 -23.83 -12.23
CA THR A 240 1.43 -23.05 -13.27
C THR A 240 1.60 -21.60 -12.85
N SER A 241 0.57 -20.95 -12.31
CA SER A 241 0.69 -19.58 -11.77
C SER A 241 1.74 -19.50 -10.65
N ALA A 242 1.74 -20.45 -9.72
CA ALA A 242 2.73 -20.53 -8.65
C ALA A 242 4.14 -20.74 -9.20
N ALA A 243 4.32 -21.64 -10.18
CA ALA A 243 5.61 -21.88 -10.84
C ALA A 243 6.11 -20.65 -11.61
N LEU A 244 5.22 -19.92 -12.30
CA LEU A 244 5.56 -18.68 -12.99
C LEU A 244 5.99 -17.58 -12.00
N MET A 245 5.33 -17.48 -10.85
CA MET A 245 5.72 -16.52 -9.81
C MET A 245 7.03 -16.90 -9.14
N THR A 246 7.27 -18.17 -8.82
CA THR A 246 8.55 -18.59 -8.22
C THR A 246 9.71 -18.43 -9.19
N THR A 247 9.52 -18.74 -10.48
CA THR A 247 10.54 -18.52 -11.51
C THR A 247 10.83 -17.04 -11.71
N LEU A 248 9.80 -16.18 -11.76
CA LEU A 248 9.98 -14.73 -11.79
C LEU A 248 10.75 -14.22 -10.57
N GLY A 249 10.40 -14.68 -9.37
CA GLY A 249 11.12 -14.35 -8.14
C GLY A 249 12.59 -14.78 -8.16
N ALA A 250 12.88 -15.98 -8.67
CA ALA A 250 14.25 -16.49 -8.82
C ALA A 250 15.07 -15.67 -9.84
N LEU A 251 14.47 -15.28 -10.98
CA LEU A 251 15.10 -14.42 -11.98
C LEU A 251 15.40 -13.02 -11.43
N LEU A 252 14.46 -12.42 -10.68
CA LEU A 252 14.68 -11.14 -10.01
C LEU A 252 15.79 -11.23 -8.96
N LEU A 253 15.86 -12.34 -8.22
CA LEU A 253 16.94 -12.56 -7.26
C LEU A 253 18.30 -12.70 -7.95
N ALA A 254 18.39 -13.49 -9.03
CA ALA A 254 19.60 -13.70 -9.81
C ALA A 254 20.10 -12.40 -10.47
N THR A 255 19.19 -11.59 -11.01
CA THR A 255 19.54 -10.28 -11.59
C THR A 255 20.03 -9.31 -10.53
N THR A 256 19.40 -9.30 -9.34
CA THR A 256 19.82 -8.46 -8.22
C THR A 256 21.21 -8.85 -7.72
N THR A 257 21.52 -10.14 -7.60
CA THR A 257 22.83 -10.61 -7.13
C THR A 257 23.94 -10.31 -8.14
N ALA A 258 23.66 -10.48 -9.44
CA ALA A 258 24.61 -10.17 -10.51
C ALA A 258 24.91 -8.67 -10.62
N ARG A 259 23.90 -7.81 -10.42
CA ARG A 259 24.03 -6.35 -10.57
C ARG A 259 24.38 -5.60 -9.28
N LEU A 260 24.37 -6.25 -8.11
CA LEU A 260 24.57 -5.63 -6.80
C LEU A 260 25.79 -4.70 -6.74
N ARG A 261 26.96 -5.21 -7.14
CA ARG A 261 28.25 -4.49 -7.07
C ARG A 261 28.40 -3.42 -8.16
N ILE A 262 27.65 -3.56 -9.25
CA ILE A 262 27.59 -2.55 -10.32
C ILE A 262 26.76 -1.36 -9.85
N TRP A 263 25.64 -1.61 -9.17
CA TRP A 263 24.77 -0.53 -8.67
C TRP A 263 25.30 0.14 -7.41
N ASN A 264 26.12 -0.53 -6.60
CA ASN A 264 26.60 -0.02 -5.32
C ASN A 264 28.14 -0.11 -5.25
N PRO A 265 28.88 0.72 -6.00
CA PRO A 265 30.34 0.74 -5.95
C PRO A 265 30.84 1.29 -4.61
N SER A 266 31.87 0.67 -4.03
CA SER A 266 32.49 1.10 -2.76
C SER A 266 33.35 2.37 -2.88
N ARG A 267 33.59 2.87 -4.09
CA ARG A 267 34.50 3.99 -4.39
C ARG A 267 33.89 5.39 -4.26
N THR A 268 32.68 5.53 -3.72
CA THR A 268 31.98 6.83 -3.58
C THR A 268 32.72 7.86 -2.72
N MET A 269 33.67 7.44 -1.87
CA MET A 269 34.55 8.36 -1.14
C MET A 269 35.55 9.11 -2.05
N GLY A 270 35.99 8.49 -3.16
CA GLY A 270 36.92 9.13 -4.10
C GLY A 270 36.26 10.15 -5.05
N GLU A 271 34.97 9.99 -5.33
CA GLU A 271 34.21 10.95 -6.15
C GLU A 271 33.81 12.21 -5.35
N ALA A 272 33.58 12.08 -4.03
CA ALA A 272 33.35 13.24 -3.16
C ALA A 272 34.56 14.18 -3.14
N ALA A 273 35.78 13.62 -3.02
CA ALA A 273 37.03 14.38 -3.10
C ALA A 273 37.24 15.03 -4.48
N ARG A 274 37.01 14.31 -5.59
CA ARG A 274 37.06 14.89 -6.94
C ARG A 274 36.03 16.02 -7.16
N SER A 275 34.88 15.94 -6.49
CA SER A 275 33.83 16.97 -6.60
C SER A 275 34.12 18.24 -5.80
N GLU A 276 35.01 18.19 -4.80
CA GLU A 276 35.49 19.39 -4.10
C GLU A 276 36.43 20.21 -4.97
N ASP A 277 37.35 19.54 -5.69
CA ASP A 277 38.23 20.19 -6.66
C ASP A 277 37.43 20.88 -7.79
N ASP A 278 36.39 20.21 -8.31
CA ASP A 278 35.46 20.79 -9.30
C ASP A 278 34.60 21.94 -8.74
N ARG A 279 34.30 21.96 -7.43
CA ARG A 279 33.53 23.04 -6.78
C ARG A 279 34.36 24.30 -6.58
N LEU A 280 35.66 24.15 -6.29
CA LEU A 280 36.60 25.26 -6.20
C LEU A 280 36.86 25.91 -7.56
N ALA A 281 36.72 25.15 -8.65
CA ALA A 281 36.85 25.62 -10.02
C ALA A 281 35.55 26.19 -10.65
N ALA A 282 34.40 26.10 -9.95
CA ALA A 282 33.12 26.51 -10.52
C ALA A 282 32.91 28.05 -10.42
N PRO A 283 32.42 28.71 -11.49
CA PRO A 283 32.15 30.14 -11.46
C PRO A 283 31.10 30.49 -10.41
N ALA A 284 31.25 31.66 -9.78
CA ALA A 284 30.34 32.18 -8.78
C ALA A 284 28.88 32.15 -9.30
N ARG A 285 28.09 31.21 -8.78
CA ARG A 285 26.69 31.07 -9.18
C ARG A 285 25.94 32.33 -8.76
N LYS A 286 25.13 32.90 -9.67
CA LYS A 286 24.18 33.96 -9.33
C LYS A 286 23.42 33.57 -8.06
N HIS A 287 23.44 34.45 -7.06
CA HIS A 287 22.67 34.28 -5.84
C HIS A 287 21.20 34.12 -6.23
N ARG A 288 20.56 33.04 -5.79
CA ARG A 288 19.14 32.83 -6.08
C ARG A 288 18.33 33.59 -5.04
N GLU A 289 17.32 34.32 -5.48
CA GLU A 289 16.35 34.91 -4.57
C GLU A 289 15.56 33.77 -3.90
N ILE A 290 15.61 33.76 -2.57
CA ILE A 290 14.90 32.80 -1.72
C ILE A 290 13.55 33.45 -1.39
N TRP A 291 12.46 32.68 -1.48
CA TRP A 291 11.13 33.18 -1.11
C TRP A 291 11.00 33.42 0.39
N GLU A 292 9.96 34.14 0.80
CA GLU A 292 9.65 34.42 2.22
C GLU A 292 9.67 33.16 3.09
N ASN A 293 9.10 32.04 2.59
CA ASN A 293 9.26 30.74 3.22
C ASN A 293 10.41 29.95 2.56
N PRO A 294 11.58 29.83 3.22
CA PRO A 294 12.74 29.15 2.65
C PRO A 294 12.54 27.64 2.50
N VAL A 295 11.68 27.03 3.33
CA VAL A 295 11.37 25.60 3.28
C VAL A 295 10.54 25.29 2.05
N VAL A 296 9.49 26.07 1.77
CA VAL A 296 8.68 25.95 0.54
C VAL A 296 9.55 26.10 -0.70
N TRP A 297 10.35 27.17 -0.75
CA TRP A 297 11.26 27.43 -1.85
C TRP A 297 12.21 26.25 -2.09
N ARG A 298 12.77 25.69 -1.00
CA ARG A 298 13.64 24.53 -1.11
C ARG A 298 12.90 23.32 -1.69
N GLU A 299 11.72 22.97 -1.18
CA GLU A 299 10.98 21.79 -1.66
C GLU A 299 10.51 21.92 -3.12
N ILE A 300 10.20 23.13 -3.57
CA ILE A 300 9.66 23.38 -4.92
C ILE A 300 10.78 23.66 -5.93
N CYS A 301 11.70 24.57 -5.61
CA CYS A 301 12.70 25.06 -6.56
C CYS A 301 13.98 24.20 -6.55
N THR A 302 14.25 23.46 -5.48
CA THR A 302 15.38 22.53 -5.46
C THR A 302 14.89 21.13 -5.80
N ARG A 303 15.68 20.38 -6.56
CA ARG A 303 15.35 18.97 -6.92
C ARG A 303 15.59 18.06 -5.71
N ALA A 304 14.97 18.35 -4.56
CA ALA A 304 15.16 17.68 -3.28
C ALA A 304 14.94 16.16 -3.38
N TYR A 305 14.00 15.74 -4.22
CA TYR A 305 13.64 14.33 -4.45
C TYR A 305 14.43 13.64 -5.59
N GLY A 306 15.37 14.37 -6.22
CA GLY A 306 16.28 13.87 -7.26
C GLY A 306 15.69 13.86 -8.68
N ARG A 307 16.57 13.84 -9.70
CA ARG A 307 16.18 13.87 -11.13
C ARG A 307 15.34 12.66 -11.57
N LYS A 308 15.46 11.54 -10.86
CA LYS A 308 14.78 10.28 -11.18
C LYS A 308 13.30 10.27 -10.81
N ILE A 309 12.77 11.33 -10.20
CA ILE A 309 11.33 11.45 -9.95
C ILE A 309 10.49 11.50 -11.23
N VAL A 310 11.08 11.98 -12.34
CA VAL A 310 10.43 11.98 -13.66
C VAL A 310 10.06 10.55 -14.08
N LEU A 311 10.89 9.56 -13.75
CA LEU A 311 10.59 8.15 -14.07
C LEU A 311 9.38 7.63 -13.30
N ILE A 312 9.17 8.09 -12.06
CA ILE A 312 7.99 7.74 -11.25
C ILE A 312 6.74 8.34 -11.89
N LYS A 313 6.81 9.62 -12.29
CA LYS A 313 5.70 10.32 -12.98
C LYS A 313 5.36 9.64 -14.32
N LEU A 314 6.37 9.31 -15.13
CA LEU A 314 6.18 8.58 -16.39
C LEU A 314 5.58 7.17 -16.17
N ALA A 315 6.07 6.43 -15.18
CA ALA A 315 5.53 5.12 -14.86
C ALA A 315 4.07 5.19 -14.39
N TYR A 316 3.70 6.21 -13.62
CA TYR A 316 2.32 6.46 -13.22
C TYR A 316 1.43 6.84 -14.41
N ILE A 317 1.90 7.72 -15.31
CA ILE A 317 1.17 8.05 -16.55
C ILE A 317 0.93 6.80 -17.40
N LEU A 318 1.95 5.95 -17.55
CA LEU A 318 1.81 4.70 -18.29
C LEU A 318 0.78 3.76 -17.63
N LEU A 319 0.83 3.61 -16.31
CA LEU A 319 -0.14 2.82 -15.55
C LEU A 319 -1.56 3.36 -15.71
N ALA A 320 -1.74 4.68 -15.64
CA ALA A 320 -3.02 5.32 -15.88
C ALA A 320 -3.52 5.04 -17.31
N GLY A 321 -2.65 5.18 -18.31
CA GLY A 321 -2.95 4.82 -19.70
C GLY A 321 -3.39 3.36 -19.86
N LEU A 322 -2.71 2.42 -19.19
CA LEU A 322 -3.09 0.99 -19.18
C LEU A 322 -4.45 0.75 -18.50
N MET A 323 -4.73 1.42 -17.38
CA MET A 323 -6.02 1.30 -16.68
C MET A 323 -7.16 1.88 -17.52
N ILE A 324 -6.95 3.04 -18.15
CA ILE A 324 -7.93 3.66 -19.04
C ILE A 324 -8.15 2.79 -20.27
N ALA A 325 -7.08 2.29 -20.91
CA ALA A 325 -7.18 1.39 -22.05
C ALA A 325 -7.94 0.12 -21.70
N SER A 326 -7.64 -0.52 -20.55
CA SER A 326 -8.36 -1.72 -20.14
C SER A 326 -9.84 -1.44 -19.85
N ALA A 327 -10.20 -0.26 -19.33
CA ALA A 327 -11.59 0.14 -19.15
C ALA A 327 -12.32 0.41 -20.49
N VAL A 328 -11.67 1.06 -21.45
CA VAL A 328 -12.26 1.42 -22.76
C VAL A 328 -12.39 0.19 -23.67
N PHE A 329 -11.38 -0.66 -23.72
CA PHE A 329 -11.36 -1.87 -24.55
C PHE A 329 -11.93 -3.10 -23.83
N SER A 330 -12.64 -2.92 -22.73
CA SER A 330 -13.31 -4.02 -22.02
C SER A 330 -14.39 -4.64 -22.91
N ILE A 331 -14.26 -5.95 -23.18
CA ILE A 331 -15.16 -6.73 -24.04
C ILE A 331 -16.59 -6.76 -23.50
N ASP A 332 -16.75 -6.73 -22.16
CA ASP A 332 -18.06 -6.69 -21.48
C ASP A 332 -18.17 -5.45 -20.58
N PRO A 333 -18.69 -4.30 -21.09
CA PRO A 333 -18.87 -3.10 -20.28
C PRO A 333 -19.83 -3.28 -19.10
N SER A 334 -20.74 -4.26 -19.19
CA SER A 334 -21.71 -4.63 -18.14
C SER A 334 -21.10 -5.51 -17.04
N ARG A 335 -19.91 -6.07 -17.25
CA ARG A 335 -19.24 -6.92 -16.26
C ARG A 335 -18.76 -6.07 -15.09
N LYS A 336 -19.43 -6.23 -13.96
CA LYS A 336 -18.96 -5.64 -12.70
C LYS A 336 -17.79 -6.44 -12.15
N LEU A 337 -16.62 -5.81 -12.00
CA LEU A 337 -15.50 -6.39 -11.26
C LEU A 337 -15.91 -6.54 -9.79
N LEU A 338 -15.70 -7.75 -9.26
CA LEU A 338 -16.13 -8.16 -7.91
C LEU A 338 -17.63 -7.99 -7.64
N GLY A 339 -18.46 -7.88 -8.69
CA GLY A 339 -19.91 -7.67 -8.57
C GLY A 339 -20.34 -6.25 -8.21
N MET A 340 -19.39 -5.31 -8.08
CA MET A 340 -19.64 -4.00 -7.48
C MET A 340 -19.30 -2.84 -8.41
N LEU A 341 -18.10 -2.86 -9.02
CA LEU A 341 -17.57 -1.72 -9.77
C LEU A 341 -17.53 -2.01 -11.28
N PRO A 342 -18.02 -1.10 -12.13
CA PRO A 342 -17.77 -1.20 -13.57
C PRO A 342 -16.27 -1.03 -13.88
N PRO A 343 -15.77 -1.50 -15.03
CA PRO A 343 -14.35 -1.41 -15.39
C PRO A 343 -13.79 0.02 -15.31
N VAL A 344 -14.59 1.00 -15.73
CA VAL A 344 -14.28 2.44 -15.65
C VAL A 344 -14.11 2.91 -14.20
N GLY A 345 -15.01 2.49 -13.31
CA GLY A 345 -14.92 2.80 -11.88
C GLY A 345 -13.69 2.15 -11.23
N PHE A 346 -13.38 0.92 -11.62
CA PHE A 346 -12.17 0.23 -11.15
C PHE A 346 -10.89 0.95 -11.58
N ALA A 347 -10.82 1.44 -12.82
CA ALA A 347 -9.69 2.24 -13.29
C ALA A 347 -9.52 3.53 -12.47
N PHE A 348 -10.60 4.29 -12.25
CA PHE A 348 -10.54 5.51 -11.43
C PHE A 348 -10.08 5.22 -10.00
N VAL A 349 -10.66 4.21 -9.35
CA VAL A 349 -10.28 3.80 -8.00
C VAL A 349 -8.82 3.37 -7.98
N GLY A 350 -8.39 2.49 -8.89
CA GLY A 350 -7.00 2.01 -8.98
C GLY A 350 -5.98 3.14 -9.13
N MET A 351 -6.23 4.09 -10.04
CA MET A 351 -5.37 5.26 -10.24
C MET A 351 -5.32 6.15 -9.00
N SER A 352 -6.47 6.40 -8.36
CA SER A 352 -6.59 7.25 -7.17
C SER A 352 -5.92 6.63 -5.95
N LEU A 353 -6.07 5.31 -5.75
CA LEU A 353 -5.41 4.55 -4.68
C LEU A 353 -3.88 4.65 -4.78
N VAL A 354 -3.35 4.47 -6.00
CA VAL A 354 -1.91 4.58 -6.26
C VAL A 354 -1.42 6.01 -6.02
N SER A 355 -2.16 7.04 -6.48
CA SER A 355 -1.83 8.43 -6.18
C SER A 355 -1.75 8.69 -4.69
N MET A 356 -2.75 8.25 -3.93
CA MET A 356 -2.81 8.45 -2.49
C MET A 356 -1.64 7.78 -1.77
N LEU A 357 -1.27 6.57 -2.19
CA LEU A 357 -0.12 5.84 -1.66
C LEU A 357 1.20 6.57 -1.94
N LEU A 358 1.39 7.07 -3.16
CA LEU A 358 2.60 7.80 -3.56
C LEU A 358 2.73 9.15 -2.86
N ILE A 359 1.62 9.90 -2.72
CA ILE A 359 1.57 11.16 -1.98
C ILE A 359 1.98 10.92 -0.53
N ASN A 360 1.43 9.89 0.11
CA ASN A 360 1.78 9.51 1.47
C ASN A 360 3.25 9.08 1.61
N ALA A 361 3.75 8.25 0.69
CA ALA A 361 5.14 7.83 0.69
C ALA A 361 6.09 9.03 0.59
N GLN A 362 5.75 10.02 -0.25
CA GLN A 362 6.53 11.24 -0.35
C GLN A 362 6.46 12.06 0.94
N ALA A 363 5.28 12.20 1.53
CA ALA A 363 5.09 12.95 2.77
C ALA A 363 5.91 12.38 3.94
N VAL A 364 5.86 11.07 4.18
CA VAL A 364 6.68 10.44 5.23
C VAL A 364 8.17 10.67 4.97
N THR A 365 8.60 10.43 3.73
CA THR A 365 10.02 10.51 3.37
C THR A 365 10.57 11.93 3.39
N ALA A 366 9.73 12.95 3.16
CA ALA A 366 10.11 14.35 3.25
C ALA A 366 10.66 14.73 4.64
N PHE A 367 10.19 14.06 5.70
CA PHE A 367 10.68 14.26 7.06
C PHE A 367 11.74 13.22 7.45
N THR A 368 11.48 11.94 7.17
CA THR A 368 12.38 10.87 7.64
C THR A 368 13.76 10.91 6.98
N SER A 369 13.85 11.38 5.73
CA SER A 369 15.13 11.51 5.04
C SER A 369 16.01 12.61 5.63
N GLU A 370 15.42 13.69 6.14
CA GLU A 370 16.17 14.75 6.83
C GLU A 370 16.69 14.31 8.18
N ARG A 371 15.88 13.51 8.89
CA ARG A 371 16.26 12.92 10.17
C ARG A 371 17.37 11.89 10.01
N ASP A 372 17.18 10.89 9.13
CA ASP A 372 18.21 9.86 8.91
C ASP A 372 19.50 10.47 8.31
N GLY A 373 19.39 11.58 7.59
CA GLY A 373 20.52 12.35 7.08
C GLY A 373 21.21 13.27 8.10
N GLY A 374 20.71 13.40 9.34
CA GLY A 374 21.27 14.27 10.38
C GLY A 374 21.07 15.77 10.15
N THR A 375 20.25 16.16 9.17
CA THR A 375 20.01 17.58 8.82
C THR A 375 18.89 18.22 9.63
N LEU A 376 18.03 17.42 10.25
CA LEU A 376 16.91 17.91 11.07
C LEU A 376 17.41 18.70 12.29
N GLU A 377 18.47 18.24 12.94
CA GLU A 377 19.07 18.92 14.10
C GLU A 377 19.62 20.30 13.73
N LEU A 378 20.20 20.43 12.52
CA LEU A 378 20.66 21.73 12.01
C LEU A 378 19.50 22.69 11.77
N LEU A 379 18.36 22.21 11.25
CA LEU A 379 17.17 23.02 11.04
C LEU A 379 16.57 23.52 12.35
N LEU A 380 16.66 22.73 13.43
CA LEU A 380 16.17 23.14 14.75
C LEU A 380 16.95 24.31 15.36
N VAL A 381 18.18 24.57 14.91
CA VAL A 381 18.99 25.72 15.36
C VAL A 381 18.74 26.98 14.53
N THR A 382 17.90 26.90 13.48
CA THR A 382 17.58 28.04 12.62
C THR A 382 16.36 28.85 13.08
N ASN A 383 16.17 30.02 12.48
CA ASN A 383 15.01 30.90 12.74
C ASN A 383 13.69 30.42 12.10
N VAL A 384 13.66 29.22 11.49
CA VAL A 384 12.44 28.68 10.89
C VAL A 384 11.42 28.37 11.98
N THR A 385 10.17 28.81 11.79
CA THR A 385 9.06 28.53 12.71
C THR A 385 8.41 27.17 12.44
N ALA A 386 7.70 26.60 13.41
CA ALA A 386 6.96 25.34 13.23
C ALA A 386 5.98 25.38 12.06
N LYS A 387 5.25 26.49 11.95
CA LYS A 387 4.25 26.71 10.88
C LYS A 387 4.93 26.74 9.52
N GLU A 388 6.00 27.51 9.36
CA GLU A 388 6.75 27.58 8.10
C GLU A 388 7.31 26.22 7.70
N PHE A 389 7.81 25.45 8.67
CA PHE A 389 8.35 24.12 8.43
C PHE A 389 7.28 23.12 8.00
N ILE A 390 6.19 22.99 8.77
CA ILE A 390 5.14 21.98 8.50
C ILE A 390 4.34 22.32 7.24
N TYR A 391 3.86 23.56 7.10
CA TYR A 391 3.17 23.98 5.88
C TYR A 391 4.12 23.95 4.69
N GLY A 392 5.40 24.30 4.87
CA GLY A 392 6.38 24.23 3.80
C GLY A 392 6.59 22.82 3.28
N LYS A 393 6.67 21.83 4.17
CA LYS A 393 6.73 20.42 3.82
C LYS A 393 5.45 19.93 3.16
N LEU A 394 4.29 20.26 3.72
CA LEU A 394 3.01 19.82 3.17
C LEU A 394 2.77 20.38 1.76
N LEU A 395 2.99 21.68 1.56
CA LEU A 395 2.85 22.32 0.25
C LEU A 395 3.90 21.81 -0.74
N GLY A 396 5.14 21.61 -0.32
CA GLY A 396 6.18 21.00 -1.15
C GLY A 396 5.80 19.60 -1.65
N VAL A 397 5.21 18.78 -0.78
CA VAL A 397 4.69 17.46 -1.15
C VAL A 397 3.53 17.57 -2.13
N LEU A 398 2.51 18.39 -1.84
CA LEU A 398 1.34 18.54 -2.70
C LEU A 398 1.71 19.11 -4.08
N TYR A 399 2.61 20.10 -4.13
CA TYR A 399 3.09 20.67 -5.38
C TYR A 399 3.83 19.62 -6.21
N ASN A 400 4.79 18.91 -5.63
CA ASN A 400 5.57 17.93 -6.40
C ASN A 400 4.76 16.69 -6.82
N THR A 401 3.62 16.44 -6.17
CA THR A 401 2.70 15.35 -6.50
C THR A 401 1.48 15.79 -7.30
N MET A 402 1.40 17.06 -7.73
CA MET A 402 0.23 17.58 -8.42
C MET A 402 -0.14 16.78 -9.67
N GLU A 403 0.85 16.24 -10.39
CA GLU A 403 0.59 15.43 -11.59
C GLU A 403 -0.12 14.12 -11.26
N LEU A 404 0.10 13.57 -10.05
CA LEU A 404 -0.59 12.37 -9.56
C LEU A 404 -2.07 12.65 -9.27
N LEU A 405 -2.44 13.91 -9.03
CA LEU A 405 -3.82 14.34 -8.81
C LEU A 405 -4.50 14.77 -10.12
N ILE A 406 -3.75 15.45 -11.01
CA ILE A 406 -4.27 15.93 -12.30
C ILE A 406 -4.75 14.77 -13.17
N ILE A 407 -4.08 13.63 -13.17
CA ILE A 407 -4.43 12.50 -14.05
C ILE A 407 -5.81 11.89 -13.69
N PRO A 408 -6.11 11.50 -12.44
CA PRO A 408 -7.45 11.08 -12.06
C PRO A 408 -8.52 12.15 -12.31
N VAL A 409 -8.22 13.43 -12.06
CA VAL A 409 -9.16 14.53 -12.34
C VAL A 409 -9.42 14.67 -13.85
N GLY A 410 -8.38 14.57 -14.68
CA GLY A 410 -8.50 14.56 -16.14
C GLY A 410 -9.34 13.39 -16.64
N PHE A 411 -9.22 12.21 -16.01
CA PHE A 411 -10.08 11.07 -16.31
C PHE A 411 -11.54 11.33 -15.94
N LEU A 412 -11.82 11.99 -14.80
CA LEU A 412 -13.18 12.41 -14.44
C LEU A 412 -13.75 13.44 -15.43
N ILE A 413 -12.94 14.40 -15.89
CA ILE A 413 -13.35 15.35 -16.93
C ILE A 413 -13.73 14.58 -18.20
N TRP A 414 -12.91 13.62 -18.62
CA TRP A 414 -13.23 12.78 -19.78
C TRP A 414 -14.55 12.01 -19.60
N LEU A 415 -14.81 11.42 -18.44
CA LEU A 415 -16.08 10.75 -18.15
C LEU A 415 -17.29 11.70 -18.16
N MET A 416 -17.11 12.93 -17.67
CA MET A 416 -18.14 13.96 -17.70
C MET A 416 -18.45 14.39 -19.14
N LEU A 417 -17.43 14.57 -19.97
CA LEU A 417 -17.59 14.90 -21.39
C LEU A 417 -18.29 13.78 -22.18
N GLN A 418 -18.07 12.52 -21.80
CA GLN A 418 -18.77 11.35 -22.34
C GLN A 418 -20.19 11.16 -21.76
N GLN A 419 -20.67 12.09 -20.93
CA GLN A 419 -21.97 12.05 -20.24
C GLN A 419 -22.18 10.78 -19.38
N GLN A 420 -21.11 10.13 -18.94
CA GLN A 420 -21.20 8.97 -18.02
C GLN A 420 -21.41 9.39 -16.56
N ILE A 421 -21.01 10.63 -16.22
CA ILE A 421 -21.23 11.22 -14.90
C ILE A 421 -21.85 12.62 -15.08
N THR A 422 -22.72 12.99 -14.15
CA THR A 422 -23.28 14.35 -14.08
C THR A 422 -22.22 15.33 -13.58
N PHE A 423 -22.40 16.62 -13.88
CA PHE A 423 -21.53 17.69 -13.37
C PHE A 423 -21.48 17.71 -11.84
N GLU A 424 -22.62 17.46 -11.19
CA GLU A 424 -22.70 17.38 -9.73
C GLU A 424 -21.81 16.25 -9.16
N ASN A 425 -21.90 15.04 -9.73
CA ASN A 425 -21.06 13.91 -9.31
C ASN A 425 -19.58 14.14 -9.62
N PHE A 426 -19.26 14.85 -10.70
CA PHE A 426 -17.89 15.28 -10.99
C PHE A 426 -17.33 16.15 -9.86
N VAL A 427 -18.08 17.16 -9.41
CA VAL A 427 -17.66 18.05 -8.31
C VAL A 427 -17.44 17.26 -7.03
N TYR A 428 -18.37 16.36 -6.66
CA TYR A 428 -18.23 15.53 -5.46
C TYR A 428 -17.01 14.61 -5.50
N LEU A 429 -16.71 14.00 -6.66
CA LEU A 429 -15.54 13.15 -6.82
C LEU A 429 -14.23 13.95 -6.73
N VAL A 430 -14.18 15.16 -7.29
CA VAL A 430 -13.00 16.04 -7.21
C VAL A 430 -12.75 16.49 -5.76
N ILE A 431 -13.80 16.93 -5.06
CA ILE A 431 -13.69 17.32 -3.64
C ILE A 431 -13.23 16.14 -2.80
N GLY A 432 -13.86 14.96 -2.97
CA GLY A 432 -13.49 13.76 -2.23
C GLY A 432 -12.05 13.32 -2.48
N LEU A 433 -11.61 13.34 -3.75
CA LEU A 433 -10.23 13.03 -4.11
C LEU A 433 -9.24 14.01 -3.45
N PHE A 434 -9.53 15.31 -3.51
CA PHE A 434 -8.67 16.32 -2.89
C PHE A 434 -8.54 16.11 -1.38
N VAL A 435 -9.66 15.92 -0.67
CA VAL A 435 -9.67 15.66 0.78
C VAL A 435 -8.86 14.41 1.12
N LEU A 436 -9.05 13.31 0.39
CA LEU A 436 -8.30 12.06 0.63
C LEU A 436 -6.80 12.22 0.36
N CYS A 437 -6.42 12.95 -0.69
CA CYS A 437 -5.01 13.23 -1.00
C CYS A 437 -4.37 14.11 0.09
N THR A 438 -5.07 15.14 0.58
CA THR A 438 -4.57 15.98 1.69
C THR A 438 -4.46 15.18 2.99
N PHE A 439 -5.45 14.34 3.29
CA PHE A 439 -5.40 13.40 4.42
C PHE A 439 -4.20 12.47 4.33
N ALA A 440 -3.95 11.88 3.17
CA ALA A 440 -2.82 10.99 2.94
C ALA A 440 -1.47 11.70 3.07
N ALA A 441 -1.35 12.94 2.58
CA ALA A 441 -0.16 13.75 2.77
C ALA A 441 0.07 14.04 4.27
N MET A 442 -0.96 14.49 4.99
CA MET A 442 -0.85 14.83 6.41
C MET A 442 -0.57 13.60 7.29
N LEU A 443 -1.20 12.46 7.01
CA LEU A 443 -0.93 11.19 7.69
C LEU A 443 0.54 10.76 7.55
N GLY A 444 1.12 11.03 6.37
CA GLY A 444 2.53 10.77 6.11
C GLY A 444 3.45 11.65 6.95
N LEU A 445 3.18 12.95 7.00
CA LEU A 445 3.92 13.88 7.86
C LEU A 445 3.76 13.52 9.35
N HIS A 446 2.54 13.23 9.79
CA HIS A 446 2.23 12.82 11.16
C HIS A 446 3.03 11.59 11.59
N SER A 447 3.05 10.56 10.75
CA SER A 447 3.84 9.35 11.02
C SER A 447 5.35 9.61 10.99
N GLY A 448 5.82 10.47 10.07
CA GLY A 448 7.22 10.88 9.99
C GLY A 448 7.71 11.56 11.27
N LEU A 449 6.88 12.46 11.81
CA LEU A 449 7.12 13.17 13.08
C LEU A 449 7.03 12.25 14.30
N SER A 450 6.05 11.34 14.33
CA SER A 450 5.74 10.54 15.52
C SER A 450 6.73 9.40 15.79
N TYR A 451 7.38 8.85 14.75
CA TYR A 451 8.22 7.66 14.89
C TYR A 451 9.69 7.95 14.57
N PHE A 452 10.58 7.78 15.55
CA PHE A 452 12.05 7.96 15.40
C PHE A 452 12.71 7.11 14.32
N SER A 453 12.21 5.90 14.07
CA SER A 453 12.74 5.04 13.01
C SER A 453 11.94 5.22 11.72
N SER A 454 12.62 5.55 10.64
CA SER A 454 11.98 5.83 9.34
C SER A 454 11.26 4.61 8.80
N ARG A 455 11.80 3.41 9.03
CA ARG A 455 11.12 2.16 8.70
C ARG A 455 9.77 2.04 9.41
N THR A 456 9.70 2.35 10.71
CA THR A 456 8.44 2.27 11.45
C THR A 456 7.47 3.38 11.07
N ALA A 457 7.97 4.60 10.79
CA ALA A 457 7.16 5.71 10.29
C ALA A 457 6.48 5.36 8.96
N ILE A 458 7.28 4.86 8.01
CA ILE A 458 6.82 4.44 6.68
C ILE A 458 5.83 3.28 6.79
N SER A 459 6.15 2.25 7.59
CA SER A 459 5.24 1.11 7.79
C SER A 459 3.94 1.49 8.49
N ASN A 460 3.95 2.41 9.45
CA ASN A 460 2.72 2.91 10.08
C ASN A 460 1.87 3.64 9.04
N SER A 461 2.44 4.65 8.39
CA SER A 461 1.70 5.50 7.45
C SER A 461 1.09 4.74 6.27
N LEU A 462 1.93 3.99 5.54
CA LEU A 462 1.47 3.18 4.40
C LEU A 462 0.55 2.05 4.87
N GLY A 463 0.84 1.46 6.03
CA GLY A 463 0.01 0.44 6.65
C GLY A 463 -1.38 0.96 6.98
N THR A 464 -1.52 2.19 7.47
CA THR A 464 -2.80 2.81 7.82
C THR A 464 -3.64 3.14 6.59
N ILE A 465 -3.01 3.65 5.53
CA ILE A 465 -3.68 3.83 4.24
C ILE A 465 -4.22 2.50 3.71
N PHE A 466 -3.36 1.49 3.71
CA PHE A 466 -3.71 0.17 3.21
C PHE A 466 -4.79 -0.51 4.06
N PHE A 467 -4.70 -0.37 5.38
CA PHE A 467 -5.70 -0.82 6.34
C PHE A 467 -7.07 -0.17 6.10
N LEU A 468 -7.11 1.15 5.89
CA LEU A 468 -8.34 1.87 5.56
C LEU A 468 -8.94 1.36 4.26
N PHE A 469 -8.15 1.19 3.20
CA PHE A 469 -8.67 0.70 1.92
C PHE A 469 -9.20 -0.73 1.98
N ILE A 470 -8.45 -1.63 2.61
CA ILE A 470 -8.91 -3.02 2.79
C ILE A 470 -10.14 -3.06 3.69
N GLY A 471 -10.16 -2.24 4.75
CA GLY A 471 -11.31 -2.13 5.64
C GLY A 471 -12.57 -1.65 4.91
N ILE A 472 -12.46 -0.56 4.15
CA ILE A 472 -13.56 -0.03 3.31
C ILE A 472 -14.01 -1.08 2.30
N PHE A 473 -13.06 -1.76 1.64
CA PHE A 473 -13.36 -2.79 0.66
C PHE A 473 -14.12 -3.98 1.26
N ILE A 474 -13.66 -4.52 2.40
CA ILE A 474 -14.34 -5.61 3.12
C ILE A 474 -15.73 -5.14 3.58
N CYS A 475 -15.82 -3.93 4.16
CA CYS A 475 -17.09 -3.38 4.64
C CYS A 475 -18.12 -3.25 3.52
N LEU A 476 -17.72 -2.66 2.39
CA LEU A 476 -18.55 -2.54 1.19
C LEU A 476 -19.00 -3.93 0.71
N MET A 477 -18.10 -4.92 0.69
CA MET A 477 -18.41 -6.28 0.26
C MET A 477 -19.44 -6.95 1.18
N LEU A 478 -19.28 -6.80 2.49
CA LEU A 478 -20.21 -7.32 3.48
C LEU A 478 -21.59 -6.69 3.33
N ILE A 479 -21.69 -5.37 3.18
CA ILE A 479 -22.99 -4.68 3.03
C ILE A 479 -23.71 -5.11 1.74
N VAL A 480 -22.98 -5.25 0.62
CA VAL A 480 -23.59 -5.71 -0.64
C VAL A 480 -24.10 -7.15 -0.56
N GLN A 481 -23.51 -8.00 0.29
CA GLN A 481 -24.03 -9.35 0.52
C GLN A 481 -25.22 -9.39 1.49
N ALA A 482 -25.34 -8.38 2.35
CA ALA A 482 -26.29 -8.31 3.46
C ALA A 482 -27.71 -7.83 3.07
N GLN A 483 -28.01 -7.62 1.79
CA GLN A 483 -29.14 -6.82 1.27
C GLN A 483 -30.55 -7.16 1.80
N SER A 484 -30.79 -8.32 2.41
CA SER A 484 -32.12 -8.72 2.90
C SER A 484 -32.47 -8.28 4.34
N SER A 485 -31.52 -7.87 5.19
CA SER A 485 -31.80 -7.59 6.61
C SER A 485 -30.78 -6.66 7.30
N PHE A 486 -30.59 -5.45 6.76
CA PHE A 486 -29.65 -4.45 7.28
C PHE A 486 -29.78 -4.18 8.80
N SER A 487 -31.01 -3.99 9.30
CA SER A 487 -31.25 -3.65 10.71
C SER A 487 -30.81 -4.76 11.68
N LEU A 488 -30.91 -6.03 11.27
CA LEU A 488 -30.50 -7.18 12.09
C LEU A 488 -28.98 -7.36 12.14
N GLN A 489 -28.25 -6.74 11.21
CA GLN A 489 -26.80 -6.90 11.04
C GLN A 489 -25.99 -5.72 11.60
N LEU A 490 -26.66 -4.67 12.08
CA LEU A 490 -26.02 -3.47 12.65
C LEU A 490 -25.03 -3.81 13.79
N PRO A 491 -25.33 -4.71 14.76
CA PRO A 491 -24.37 -5.08 15.81
C PRO A 491 -23.06 -5.66 15.26
N THR A 492 -23.15 -6.42 14.17
CA THR A 492 -22.02 -7.04 13.50
C THR A 492 -21.13 -6.02 12.82
N PHE A 493 -21.73 -5.08 12.08
CA PHE A 493 -21.00 -3.96 11.51
C PHE A 493 -20.33 -3.13 12.60
N LEU A 494 -20.98 -2.97 13.76
CA LEU A 494 -20.43 -2.25 14.90
C LEU A 494 -19.13 -2.90 15.41
N VAL A 495 -19.04 -4.23 15.49
CA VAL A 495 -17.79 -4.92 15.85
C VAL A 495 -16.67 -4.61 14.85
N PHE A 496 -16.97 -4.64 13.55
CA PHE A 496 -16.01 -4.30 12.51
C PHE A 496 -15.55 -2.84 12.59
N ILE A 497 -16.48 -1.91 12.76
CA ILE A 497 -16.23 -0.47 12.87
C ILE A 497 -15.40 -0.14 14.12
N LEU A 498 -15.72 -0.77 15.27
CA LEU A 498 -14.94 -0.62 16.50
C LEU A 498 -13.52 -1.19 16.35
N GLY A 499 -13.37 -2.34 15.69
CA GLY A 499 -12.05 -2.88 15.34
C GLY A 499 -11.25 -1.93 14.45
N GLY A 500 -11.91 -1.33 13.46
CA GLY A 500 -11.39 -0.24 12.63
C GLY A 500 -10.90 0.96 13.45
N SER A 501 -11.72 1.38 14.40
CA SER A 501 -11.47 2.54 15.28
C SER A 501 -10.28 2.30 16.21
N LEU A 502 -10.18 1.10 16.80
CA LEU A 502 -9.03 0.70 17.61
C LEU A 502 -7.74 0.67 16.79
N GLY A 503 -7.78 0.13 15.58
CA GLY A 503 -6.62 0.10 14.67
C GLY A 503 -6.14 1.51 14.30
N LEU A 504 -7.05 2.42 14.00
CA LEU A 504 -6.72 3.83 13.72
C LEU A 504 -6.20 4.54 14.96
N TRP A 505 -6.80 4.28 16.13
CA TRP A 505 -6.35 4.88 17.38
C TRP A 505 -4.89 4.51 17.65
N VAL A 506 -4.55 3.22 17.62
CA VAL A 506 -3.16 2.75 17.79
C VAL A 506 -2.19 3.41 16.80
N SER A 507 -2.61 3.62 15.55
CA SER A 507 -1.78 4.25 14.53
C SER A 507 -1.59 5.77 14.73
N LEU A 508 -2.64 6.47 15.15
CA LEU A 508 -2.66 7.93 15.23
C LEU A 508 -2.12 8.47 16.55
N THR A 509 -2.35 7.80 17.68
CA THR A 509 -2.06 8.34 19.03
C THR A 509 -0.77 7.81 19.67
N HIS A 510 0.13 7.16 18.92
CA HIS A 510 1.30 6.47 19.48
C HIS A 510 2.21 7.35 20.35
N HIS A 511 2.57 8.57 19.91
CA HIS A 511 3.54 9.42 20.63
C HIS A 511 2.91 10.67 21.23
N ASN A 512 1.96 11.29 20.53
CA ASN A 512 1.28 12.52 20.94
C ASN A 512 -0.24 12.29 20.98
N PRO A 513 -0.76 11.57 21.99
CA PRO A 513 -2.20 11.40 22.12
C PRO A 513 -2.88 12.75 22.36
N SER A 514 -3.88 13.07 21.54
CA SER A 514 -4.72 14.24 21.75
C SER A 514 -6.19 13.80 21.76
N PRO A 515 -7.08 14.49 22.51
CA PRO A 515 -8.50 14.20 22.47
C PRO A 515 -9.07 14.28 21.05
N ALA A 516 -8.56 15.20 20.23
CA ALA A 516 -8.95 15.34 18.82
C ALA A 516 -8.57 14.11 17.98
N LEU A 517 -7.37 13.54 18.17
CA LEU A 517 -6.95 12.30 17.47
C LEU A 517 -7.75 11.09 17.93
N THR A 518 -8.05 10.99 19.23
CA THR A 518 -8.90 9.92 19.77
C THR A 518 -10.32 10.02 19.21
N LEU A 519 -10.89 11.23 19.17
CA LEU A 519 -12.19 11.48 18.57
C LEU A 519 -12.19 11.15 17.07
N ALA A 520 -11.14 11.55 16.35
CA ALA A 520 -10.98 11.29 14.93
C ALA A 520 -10.91 9.79 14.63
N ALA A 521 -10.11 9.04 15.39
CA ALA A 521 -10.01 7.59 15.27
C ALA A 521 -11.34 6.88 15.55
N GLY A 522 -12.13 7.41 16.50
CA GLY A 522 -13.47 6.91 16.80
C GLY A 522 -14.50 7.24 15.72
N ILE A 523 -14.54 8.48 15.22
CA ILE A 523 -15.59 8.95 14.29
C ILE A 523 -15.35 8.48 12.86
N LEU A 524 -14.10 8.44 12.39
CA LEU A 524 -13.78 8.20 10.98
C LEU A 524 -14.38 6.88 10.47
N PRO A 525 -14.24 5.72 11.15
CA PRO A 525 -14.87 4.48 10.71
C PRO A 525 -16.40 4.55 10.60
N PHE A 526 -17.07 5.21 11.56
CA PHE A 526 -18.53 5.36 11.53
C PHE A 526 -19.00 6.23 10.36
N LEU A 527 -18.33 7.36 10.11
CA LEU A 527 -18.66 8.21 8.97
C LEU A 527 -18.33 7.54 7.64
N THR A 528 -17.26 6.73 7.56
CA THR A 528 -16.99 5.93 6.35
C THR A 528 -18.06 4.87 6.12
N PHE A 529 -18.56 4.22 7.18
CA PHE A 529 -19.68 3.29 7.07
C PHE A 529 -20.94 3.99 6.56
N TYR A 530 -21.26 5.17 7.10
CA TYR A 530 -22.37 6.00 6.62
C TYR A 530 -22.19 6.43 5.15
N ALA A 531 -20.96 6.76 4.73
CA ALA A 531 -20.66 7.07 3.34
C ALA A 531 -20.92 5.86 2.42
N ILE A 532 -20.54 4.66 2.86
CA ILE A 532 -20.77 3.43 2.09
C ILE A 532 -22.28 3.13 1.97
N THR A 533 -23.05 3.25 3.05
CA THR A 533 -24.50 3.01 3.00
C THR A 533 -25.21 4.07 2.16
N SER A 534 -24.81 5.34 2.27
CA SER A 534 -25.32 6.44 1.44
C SER A 534 -25.04 6.21 -0.04
N PHE A 535 -23.84 5.72 -0.39
CA PHE A 535 -23.49 5.34 -1.76
C PHE A 535 -24.42 4.25 -2.31
N LEU A 536 -24.71 3.22 -1.51
CA LEU A 536 -25.62 2.14 -1.91
C LEU A 536 -27.09 2.59 -2.03
N LEU A 537 -27.48 3.62 -1.29
CA LEU A 537 -28.80 4.27 -1.40
C LEU A 537 -28.88 5.31 -2.54
N GLY A 538 -27.79 5.52 -3.29
CA GLY A 538 -27.73 6.50 -4.38
C GLY A 538 -27.60 7.96 -3.92
N GLN A 539 -27.32 8.21 -2.65
CA GLN A 539 -27.20 9.56 -2.07
C GLN A 539 -25.77 10.10 -2.17
N THR A 540 -25.38 10.60 -3.35
CA THR A 540 -23.99 11.02 -3.64
C THR A 540 -23.53 12.24 -2.81
N LEU A 541 -24.42 13.20 -2.54
CA LEU A 541 -24.11 14.35 -1.67
C LEU A 541 -23.77 13.91 -0.23
N GLY A 542 -24.53 12.96 0.32
CA GLY A 542 -24.28 12.40 1.65
C GLY A 542 -22.89 11.76 1.77
N VAL A 543 -22.44 11.09 0.70
CA VAL A 543 -21.06 10.56 0.59
C VAL A 543 -20.04 11.68 0.65
N CYS A 544 -20.21 12.75 -0.14
CA CYS A 544 -19.27 13.86 -0.20
C CYS A 544 -19.13 14.58 1.16
N ILE A 545 -20.26 14.87 1.82
CA ILE A 545 -20.29 15.55 3.12
C ILE A 545 -19.63 14.70 4.20
N SER A 546 -20.01 13.43 4.31
CA SER A 546 -19.47 12.53 5.34
C SER A 546 -17.98 12.27 5.17
N LEU A 547 -17.51 12.10 3.92
CA LEU A 547 -16.09 11.94 3.60
C LEU A 547 -15.29 13.21 3.93
N THR A 548 -15.81 14.38 3.55
CA THR A 548 -15.18 15.67 3.85
C THR A 548 -15.09 15.91 5.35
N ALA A 549 -16.17 15.63 6.09
CA ALA A 549 -16.20 15.77 7.54
C ALA A 549 -15.21 14.81 8.22
N ALA A 550 -15.24 13.51 7.87
CA ALA A 550 -14.41 12.50 8.51
C ALA A 550 -12.91 12.71 8.29
N TYR A 551 -12.51 12.75 7.02
CA TYR A 551 -11.10 12.85 6.64
C TYR A 551 -10.56 14.27 6.80
N GLY A 552 -11.38 15.30 6.58
CA GLY A 552 -11.03 16.68 6.84
C GLY A 552 -10.77 16.94 8.32
N PHE A 553 -11.67 16.48 9.21
CA PHE A 553 -11.47 16.60 10.66
C PHE A 553 -10.20 15.87 11.11
N THR A 554 -9.97 14.65 10.63
CA THR A 554 -8.78 13.86 11.01
C THR A 554 -7.49 14.52 10.50
N THR A 555 -7.52 15.14 9.33
CA THR A 555 -6.41 15.94 8.79
C THR A 555 -6.07 17.11 9.73
N LEU A 556 -7.08 17.87 10.17
CA LEU A 556 -6.89 18.98 11.11
C LEU A 556 -6.42 18.50 12.49
N ALA A 557 -6.96 17.38 12.97
CA ALA A 557 -6.57 16.77 14.24
C ALA A 557 -5.10 16.30 14.25
N MET A 558 -4.51 15.97 13.09
CA MET A 558 -3.09 15.69 12.94
C MET A 558 -2.26 16.98 12.79
N LEU A 559 -2.76 17.96 12.04
CA LEU A 559 -2.02 19.18 11.69
C LEU A 559 -1.78 20.10 12.90
N ILE A 560 -2.80 20.34 13.72
CA ILE A 560 -2.72 21.32 14.82
C ILE A 560 -1.69 20.89 15.89
N PRO A 561 -1.70 19.63 16.41
CA PRO A 561 -0.69 19.20 17.37
C PRO A 561 0.72 19.18 16.79
N ALA A 562 0.88 18.86 15.50
CA ALA A 562 2.19 18.86 14.86
C ALA A 562 2.84 20.25 14.94
N ILE A 563 2.08 21.31 14.68
CA ILE A 563 2.55 22.70 14.80
C ILE A 563 2.97 23.03 16.23
N ASN A 564 2.11 22.76 17.21
CA ASN A 564 2.39 23.09 18.61
C ASN A 564 3.60 22.30 19.18
N SER A 565 3.78 21.05 18.78
CA SER A 565 4.86 20.20 19.28
C SER A 565 6.26 20.68 18.88
N PHE A 566 6.38 21.24 17.68
CA PHE A 566 7.65 21.76 17.17
C PHE A 566 8.06 23.05 17.89
N ASP A 567 7.10 23.91 18.24
CA ASP A 567 7.34 25.12 19.03
C ASP A 567 7.80 24.81 20.47
N MET A 568 7.26 23.74 21.09
CA MET A 568 7.72 23.25 22.40
C MET A 568 9.14 22.67 22.35
N ALA A 569 9.47 21.89 21.32
CA ALA A 569 10.80 21.29 21.16
C ALA A 569 11.91 22.33 20.95
N LEU A 570 11.56 23.49 20.38
CA LEU A 570 12.47 24.63 20.22
C LEU A 570 12.60 25.49 21.49
N GLY A 571 11.92 25.15 22.59
CA GLY A 571 11.90 25.96 23.82
C GLY A 571 11.24 27.33 23.66
N ARG A 572 10.52 27.57 22.55
CA ARG A 572 9.87 28.84 22.24
C ARG A 572 8.48 28.96 22.88
N SER A 573 8.01 27.92 23.56
CA SER A 573 6.66 27.85 24.13
C SER A 573 6.51 28.49 25.53
N THR A 574 7.53 29.17 26.06
CA THR A 574 7.43 29.90 27.33
C THR A 574 8.21 31.20 27.28
N THR A 575 7.59 32.27 26.76
CA THR A 575 7.95 33.66 27.09
C THR A 575 6.82 34.66 26.80
N GLU A 576 5.55 34.24 26.82
CA GLU A 576 4.41 35.19 26.81
C GLU A 576 3.23 34.66 27.63
N ARG A 577 3.39 34.58 28.96
CA ARG A 577 2.27 34.75 29.90
C ARG A 577 2.79 35.36 31.20
N ALA A 578 2.32 36.59 31.44
CA ALA A 578 2.46 37.47 32.60
C ALA A 578 3.81 38.14 32.80
#